data_AF-A0A957L7R6-F1
#
_entry.id   AF-A0A957L7R6-F1
#
_cell.length_a   1.000
_cell.length_b   1.000
_cell.length_c   1.000
_cell.angle_alpha   90.00
_cell.angle_beta   90.00
_cell.angle_gamma   90.00
#
_symmetry.space_group_name_H-M   'P 1'
#
loop_
_entity.id
_entity.type
_entity.pdbx_description
1 polymer ?
#
loop_
_entity_poly.entity_id
_entity_poly.type
_entity_poly.pdbx_seq_one_letter_code
_entity_poly.pdbx_strand_id
1 'polypeptide(L)'
;LSEQGSLIVQTQNGDPFQNPLFFWLPAITIFSVALLFLRLLPYIMRFFTWLLQKTDNVTLLQAARHLARTPHHYNTPLILLILTVSFSTFTASLARTLDFYLYDQEFYAVGADLNLYTPPNTLDGIGALGQSTASRETSFVFLPISEYESIDGVRSAARVGDYAANAQVGTQNLIVSFMGIDPLDFGQTAYWRWDFSRARIGTLMNALGSTPEGVLVSNSFLRSHGLRGGDTMRLAVTLEGSTIA
;
A
#
# COMPACT_ATOMS: atom_id res chain seq x y z
N LEU A 1 9.23 -6.82 -2.25
CA LEU A 1 9.29 -6.36 -0.85
C LEU A 1 9.20 -7.59 0.05
N SER A 2 10.34 -8.16 0.41
CA SER A 2 10.47 -9.26 1.38
C SER A 2 11.49 -8.84 2.43
N GLU A 3 11.26 -7.70 3.09
CA GLU A 3 11.98 -7.36 4.32
C GLU A 3 10.98 -6.87 5.34
N GLN A 4 10.57 -7.80 6.20
CA GLN A 4 9.90 -7.51 7.44
C GLN A 4 10.93 -6.99 8.45
N GLY A 5 10.57 -5.91 9.13
CA GLY A 5 10.85 -5.70 10.55
C GLY A 5 12.26 -6.04 11.05
N SER A 6 13.21 -5.14 10.80
CA SER A 6 14.40 -5.03 11.65
C SER A 6 14.61 -3.57 12.02
N LEU A 7 14.12 -3.22 13.21
CA LEU A 7 14.54 -2.04 13.95
C LEU A 7 15.98 -2.25 14.41
N ILE A 8 16.96 -2.02 13.53
CA ILE A 8 18.27 -1.40 13.80
C ILE A 8 18.81 -1.02 12.40
N VAL A 9 18.57 0.23 11.98
CA VAL A 9 19.29 0.82 10.84
C VAL A 9 20.48 1.57 11.40
N GLN A 10 21.66 0.99 11.19
CA GLN A 10 22.94 1.55 11.56
C GLN A 10 23.36 2.59 10.50
N THR A 11 23.38 3.86 10.93
CA THR A 11 24.22 4.97 10.48
C THR A 11 24.22 5.35 8.99
N GLN A 12 23.59 6.49 8.65
CA GLN A 12 24.24 7.78 8.43
C GLN A 12 23.20 8.81 7.93
N ASN A 13 23.18 9.98 8.57
CA ASN A 13 22.46 11.22 8.21
C ASN A 13 20.92 11.26 8.41
N GLY A 14 20.51 11.73 9.59
CA GLY A 14 19.47 12.76 9.73
C GLY A 14 18.02 12.35 9.47
N ASP A 15 17.66 11.09 9.65
CA ASP A 15 16.28 10.64 9.46
C ASP A 15 15.42 11.01 10.70
N PRO A 16 14.41 11.91 10.60
CA PRO A 16 13.61 12.37 11.74
C PRO A 16 12.87 11.25 12.47
N PHE A 17 12.67 10.10 11.81
CA PHE A 17 12.03 8.91 12.38
C PHE A 17 12.92 8.08 13.31
N GLN A 18 14.24 8.36 13.36
CA GLN A 18 15.17 7.68 14.27
C GLN A 18 15.26 8.35 15.65
N ASN A 19 14.57 9.47 15.86
CA ASN A 19 14.61 10.17 17.14
C ASN A 19 13.66 9.46 18.13
N PRO A 20 14.16 8.77 19.18
CA PRO A 20 13.33 8.01 20.11
C PRO A 20 12.31 8.88 20.86
N LEU A 21 12.48 10.21 20.81
CA LEU A 21 11.52 11.19 21.31
C LEU A 21 10.16 11.13 20.57
N PHE A 22 10.13 10.82 19.27
CA PHE A 22 8.87 10.73 18.51
C PHE A 22 7.99 9.58 18.97
N PHE A 23 8.56 8.53 19.57
CA PHE A 23 7.79 7.43 20.15
C PHE A 23 6.98 7.86 21.38
N TRP A 24 7.51 8.80 22.18
CA TRP A 24 6.85 9.30 23.40
C TRP A 24 5.87 10.45 23.14
N LEU A 25 5.96 11.09 21.97
CA LEU A 25 5.15 12.24 21.60
C LEU A 25 3.63 11.95 21.72
N PRO A 26 3.09 10.85 21.15
CA PRO A 26 1.68 10.54 21.28
C PRO A 26 1.22 10.37 22.74
N ALA A 27 2.01 9.71 23.58
CA ALA A 27 1.67 9.49 24.99
C ALA A 27 1.58 10.82 25.78
N ILE A 28 2.55 11.71 25.59
CA ILE A 28 2.57 13.03 26.25
C ILE A 28 1.43 13.92 25.75
N THR A 29 1.08 13.86 24.46
CA THR A 29 -0.05 14.62 23.91
C THR A 29 -1.39 14.15 24.50
N ILE A 30 -1.62 12.84 24.62
CA ILE A 30 -2.83 12.28 25.24
C ILE A 30 -2.92 12.71 26.71
N PHE A 31 -1.82 12.61 27.46
CA PHE A 31 -1.78 13.04 28.86
C PHE A 31 -2.08 14.54 29.02
N SER A 32 -1.51 15.37 28.14
CA SER A 32 -1.75 16.82 28.14
C SER A 32 -3.20 17.16 27.80
N VAL A 33 -3.78 16.50 26.79
CA VAL A 33 -5.19 16.69 26.41
C VAL A 33 -6.12 16.24 27.54
N ALA A 34 -5.82 15.14 28.22
CA ALA A 34 -6.62 14.67 29.36
C ALA A 34 -6.63 15.67 30.54
N LEU A 35 -5.47 16.25 30.89
CA LEU A 35 -5.39 17.31 31.90
C LEU A 35 -6.14 18.58 31.49
N LEU A 36 -6.11 18.92 30.19
CA LEU A 36 -6.86 20.05 29.64
C LEU A 36 -8.37 19.82 29.79
N PHE A 37 -8.87 18.62 29.49
CA PHE A 37 -10.28 18.25 29.67
C PHE A 37 -10.74 18.31 31.13
N LEU A 38 -9.92 17.82 32.07
CA LEU A 38 -10.18 17.96 33.51
C LEU A 38 -10.36 19.42 33.92
N ARG A 39 -9.59 20.33 33.31
CA ARG A 39 -9.70 21.77 33.54
C ARG A 39 -10.87 22.42 32.81
N LEU A 40 -11.31 21.86 31.68
CA LEU A 40 -12.43 22.36 30.89
C LEU A 40 -13.79 22.01 31.51
N LEU A 41 -13.88 20.92 32.26
CA LEU A 41 -15.10 20.44 32.91
C LEU A 41 -15.84 21.50 33.76
N PRO A 42 -15.18 22.28 34.65
CA PRO A 42 -15.86 23.35 35.39
C PRO A 42 -16.42 24.45 34.48
N TYR A 43 -15.78 24.72 33.34
CA TYR A 43 -16.28 25.70 32.37
C TYR A 43 -17.50 25.17 31.60
N ILE A 44 -17.48 23.89 31.20
CA ILE A 44 -18.62 23.23 30.56
C ILE A 44 -19.82 23.23 31.52
N MET A 45 -19.61 22.92 32.80
CA MET A 45 -20.66 22.99 33.82
C MET A 45 -21.24 24.41 33.97
N ARG A 46 -20.40 25.45 33.94
CA ARG A 46 -20.87 26.85 33.93
C ARG A 46 -21.67 27.19 32.67
N PHE A 47 -21.24 26.70 31.52
CA PHE A 47 -21.94 26.93 30.25
C PHE A 47 -23.33 26.28 30.25
N PHE A 48 -23.43 25.01 30.65
CA PHE A 48 -24.73 24.32 30.74
C PHE A 48 -25.65 24.94 31.80
N THR A 49 -25.12 25.36 32.95
CA THR A 49 -25.92 26.04 33.97
C THR A 49 -26.41 27.41 33.51
N TRP A 50 -25.60 28.18 32.78
CA TRP A 50 -26.04 29.42 32.14
C TRP A 50 -27.12 29.16 31.07
N LEU A 51 -26.93 28.13 30.24
CA LEU A 51 -27.86 27.79 29.16
C LEU A 51 -29.24 27.34 29.71
N LEU A 52 -29.26 26.56 30.78
CA LEU A 52 -30.49 26.11 31.44
C LEU A 52 -31.18 27.19 32.28
N GLN A 53 -30.48 28.24 32.69
CA GLN A 53 -31.12 29.41 33.32
C GLN A 53 -32.02 30.18 32.36
N LYS A 54 -31.88 29.96 31.04
CA LYS A 54 -32.68 30.62 30.01
C LYS A 54 -34.01 29.93 29.71
N THR A 55 -34.31 28.80 30.36
CA THR A 55 -35.56 28.04 30.18
C THR A 55 -36.44 28.10 31.43
N ASP A 56 -37.70 28.50 31.28
CA ASP A 56 -38.69 28.70 32.37
C ASP A 56 -39.27 27.41 32.98
N ASN A 57 -38.66 26.25 32.70
CA ASN A 57 -39.21 24.94 33.08
C ASN A 57 -38.65 24.48 34.44
N VAL A 58 -39.39 24.75 35.52
CA VAL A 58 -38.96 24.57 36.94
C VAL A 58 -38.56 23.14 37.28
N THR A 59 -39.19 22.12 36.68
CA THR A 59 -38.90 20.69 36.89
C THR A 59 -37.55 20.28 36.27
N LEU A 60 -37.26 20.75 35.06
CA LEU A 60 -35.97 20.53 34.38
C LEU A 60 -34.83 21.20 35.15
N LEU A 61 -35.12 22.36 35.73
CA LEU A 61 -34.18 23.15 36.53
C LEU A 61 -33.87 22.49 37.88
N GLN A 62 -34.85 21.84 38.53
CA GLN A 62 -34.63 21.04 39.74
C GLN A 62 -33.85 19.74 39.46
N ALA A 63 -34.16 19.03 38.38
CA ALA A 63 -33.43 17.83 37.97
C ALA A 63 -31.95 18.14 37.64
N ALA A 64 -31.71 19.23 36.92
CA ALA A 64 -30.35 19.70 36.61
C ALA A 64 -29.58 20.14 37.86
N ARG A 65 -30.22 20.82 38.82
CA ARG A 65 -29.58 21.21 40.09
C ARG A 65 -29.27 20.01 40.98
N HIS A 66 -30.11 18.98 41.00
CA HIS A 66 -29.81 17.72 41.68
C HIS A 66 -28.60 17.01 41.07
N LEU A 67 -28.53 16.92 39.73
CA LEU A 67 -27.41 16.33 39.02
C LEU A 67 -26.09 17.12 39.21
N ALA A 68 -26.19 18.46 39.32
CA ALA A 68 -25.05 19.35 39.56
C ALA A 68 -24.52 19.32 41.01
N ARG A 69 -25.34 18.93 42.00
CA ARG A 69 -24.98 18.93 43.44
C ARG A 69 -24.41 17.62 43.96
N THR A 70 -24.59 16.50 43.25
CA THR A 70 -23.99 15.20 43.58
C THR A 70 -23.00 14.72 42.51
N PRO A 71 -21.94 15.50 42.20
CA PRO A 71 -21.03 15.22 41.10
C PRO A 71 -20.29 13.88 41.25
N HIS A 72 -20.06 13.39 42.48
CA HIS A 72 -19.20 12.24 42.71
C HIS A 72 -19.81 10.89 42.26
N HIS A 73 -21.14 10.70 42.37
CA HIS A 73 -21.78 9.41 42.04
C HIS A 73 -22.04 9.19 40.55
N TYR A 74 -22.15 10.25 39.75
CA TYR A 74 -22.42 10.15 38.30
C TYR A 74 -21.15 10.11 37.44
N ASN A 75 -19.98 10.40 38.02
CA ASN A 75 -18.72 10.39 37.28
C ASN A 75 -18.34 8.99 36.78
N THR A 76 -18.54 7.93 37.58
CA THR A 76 -18.11 6.57 37.21
C THR A 76 -18.82 6.01 35.97
N PRO A 77 -20.17 6.04 35.87
CA PRO A 77 -20.86 5.55 34.67
C PRO A 77 -20.61 6.44 33.45
N LEU A 78 -20.44 7.75 33.65
CA LEU A 78 -20.20 8.72 32.58
C LEU A 78 -18.80 8.52 31.98
N ILE A 79 -17.78 8.27 32.81
CA ILE A 79 -16.42 7.90 32.35
C ILE A 79 -16.47 6.60 31.53
N LEU A 80 -17.21 5.58 31.98
CA LEU A 80 -17.34 4.32 31.25
C LEU A 80 -18.03 4.53 29.90
N LEU A 81 -19.06 5.37 29.83
CA LEU A 81 -19.74 5.71 28.58
C LEU A 81 -18.80 6.45 27.62
N ILE A 82 -18.10 7.49 28.10
CA ILE A 82 -17.10 8.23 27.31
C ILE A 82 -16.01 7.29 26.80
N LEU A 83 -15.49 6.42 27.65
CA LEU A 83 -14.43 5.46 27.30
C LEU A 83 -14.92 4.49 26.22
N THR A 84 -16.14 3.98 26.36
CA THR A 84 -16.75 3.06 25.39
C THR A 84 -16.94 3.74 24.03
N VAL A 85 -17.50 4.95 24.00
CA VAL A 85 -17.71 5.72 22.75
C VAL A 85 -16.38 6.11 22.10
N SER A 86 -15.40 6.52 22.90
CA SER A 86 -14.07 6.88 22.40
C SER A 86 -13.36 5.66 21.80
N PHE A 87 -13.43 4.51 22.48
CA PHE A 87 -12.85 3.26 21.98
C PHE A 87 -13.53 2.77 20.69
N SER A 88 -14.86 2.90 20.61
CA SER A 88 -15.61 2.59 19.39
C SER A 88 -15.21 3.49 18.21
N THR A 89 -15.13 4.80 18.43
CA THR A 89 -14.74 5.77 17.40
C THR A 89 -13.29 5.58 16.96
N PHE A 90 -12.39 5.31 17.91
CA PHE A 90 -10.99 4.97 17.63
C PHE A 90 -10.88 3.70 16.78
N THR A 91 -11.59 2.63 17.15
CA THR A 91 -11.57 1.35 16.42
C THR A 91 -12.11 1.52 15.00
N ALA A 92 -13.18 2.29 14.82
CA ALA A 92 -13.72 2.60 13.49
C ALA A 92 -12.73 3.38 12.61
N SER A 93 -12.00 4.34 13.20
CA SER A 93 -10.97 5.10 12.47
C SER A 93 -9.74 4.25 12.13
N LEU A 94 -9.34 3.33 13.02
CA LEU A 94 -8.26 2.38 12.79
C LEU A 94 -8.64 1.47 11.62
N ALA A 95 -9.82 0.84 11.69
CA ALA A 95 -10.32 -0.06 10.64
C ALA A 95 -10.28 0.62 9.27
N ARG A 96 -10.82 1.85 9.17
CA ARG A 96 -10.80 2.61 7.91
C ARG A 96 -9.39 2.87 7.37
N THR A 97 -8.44 3.21 8.22
CA THR A 97 -7.04 3.43 7.81
C THR A 97 -6.38 2.14 7.35
N LEU A 98 -6.63 1.05 8.07
CA LEU A 98 -6.12 -0.27 7.75
C LEU A 98 -6.68 -0.78 6.41
N ASP A 99 -7.97 -0.57 6.15
CA ASP A 99 -8.60 -0.95 4.89
C ASP A 99 -7.94 -0.25 3.69
N PHE A 100 -7.65 1.06 3.80
CA PHE A 100 -6.93 1.77 2.74
C PHE A 100 -5.50 1.25 2.56
N TYR A 101 -4.80 0.95 3.65
CA TYR A 101 -3.45 0.40 3.60
C TYR A 101 -3.44 -0.99 2.93
N LEU A 102 -4.37 -1.87 3.31
CA LEU A 102 -4.49 -3.20 2.70
C LEU A 102 -4.86 -3.09 1.22
N TYR A 103 -5.81 -2.22 0.87
CA TYR A 103 -6.18 -1.98 -0.52
C TYR A 103 -4.95 -1.56 -1.35
N ASP A 104 -4.21 -0.55 -0.90
CA ASP A 104 -3.01 -0.10 -1.59
C ASP A 104 -1.93 -1.19 -1.67
N GLN A 105 -1.76 -1.98 -0.61
CA GLN A 105 -0.76 -3.06 -0.55
C GLN A 105 -1.09 -4.17 -1.55
N GLU A 106 -2.35 -4.61 -1.61
CA GLU A 106 -2.79 -5.66 -2.53
C GLU A 106 -2.67 -5.19 -3.98
N PHE A 107 -3.11 -3.97 -4.29
CA PHE A 107 -2.96 -3.41 -5.63
C PHE A 107 -1.50 -3.22 -6.04
N TYR A 108 -0.61 -2.89 -5.10
CA TYR A 108 0.82 -2.83 -5.36
C TYR A 108 1.43 -4.22 -5.59
N ALA A 109 0.96 -5.25 -4.89
CA ALA A 109 1.45 -6.61 -5.02
C ALA A 109 0.98 -7.29 -6.32
N VAL A 110 -0.29 -7.09 -6.69
CA VAL A 110 -0.91 -7.69 -7.88
C VAL A 110 -0.58 -6.88 -9.14
N GLY A 111 -0.54 -5.55 -9.03
CA GLY A 111 -0.22 -4.62 -10.12
C GLY A 111 -1.38 -4.33 -11.09
N ALA A 112 -2.53 -4.99 -10.92
CA ALA A 112 -3.77 -4.79 -11.68
C ALA A 112 -4.96 -5.30 -10.84
N ASP A 113 -6.18 -5.23 -11.37
CA ASP A 113 -7.37 -5.80 -10.69
C ASP A 113 -7.24 -7.32 -10.48
N LEU A 114 -6.63 -8.03 -11.45
CA LEU A 114 -6.36 -9.47 -11.41
C LEU A 114 -5.01 -9.77 -12.07
N ASN A 115 -4.24 -10.69 -11.49
CA ASN A 115 -3.02 -11.23 -12.08
C ASN A 115 -3.15 -12.76 -12.17
N LEU A 116 -3.03 -13.30 -13.37
CA LEU A 116 -3.15 -14.73 -13.64
C LEU A 116 -1.78 -15.34 -13.86
N TYR A 117 -1.33 -16.14 -12.90
CA TYR A 117 -0.13 -16.95 -13.06
C TYR A 117 -0.51 -18.27 -13.74
N THR A 118 -0.13 -18.44 -15.00
CA THR A 118 -0.31 -19.70 -15.74
C THR A 118 1.01 -20.45 -15.76
N PRO A 119 1.15 -21.56 -15.01
CA PRO A 119 2.35 -22.36 -15.08
C PRO A 119 2.50 -22.98 -16.48
N PRO A 120 3.72 -23.09 -17.00
CA PRO A 120 4.06 -23.65 -18.32
C PRO A 120 3.34 -24.93 -18.76
N ASN A 121 2.95 -25.80 -17.81
CA ASN A 121 2.58 -27.19 -18.08
C ASN A 121 1.11 -27.53 -17.76
N THR A 122 0.23 -26.54 -17.60
CA THR A 122 -1.14 -26.79 -17.12
C THR A 122 -2.19 -27.14 -18.20
N LEU A 123 -1.82 -27.14 -19.50
CA LEU A 123 -2.74 -27.50 -20.59
C LEU A 123 -2.70 -28.98 -21.03
N ASP A 124 -2.11 -29.87 -20.24
CA ASP A 124 -2.03 -31.32 -20.54
C ASP A 124 -3.42 -32.01 -20.65
N GLY A 125 -4.51 -31.31 -20.30
CA GLY A 125 -5.89 -31.82 -20.36
C GLY A 125 -6.72 -31.44 -21.59
N ILE A 126 -6.31 -30.46 -22.41
CA ILE A 126 -7.15 -29.94 -23.53
C ILE A 126 -6.51 -30.22 -24.91
N GLY A 127 -5.20 -30.53 -24.95
CA GLY A 127 -4.48 -30.89 -26.19
C GLY A 127 -4.52 -32.38 -26.57
N ALA A 128 -5.08 -33.26 -25.73
CA ALA A 128 -4.99 -34.72 -25.89
C ALA A 128 -5.96 -35.34 -26.93
N LEU A 129 -6.48 -34.57 -27.89
CA LEU A 129 -7.38 -35.08 -28.95
C LEU A 129 -6.86 -34.89 -30.38
N GLY A 130 -5.59 -34.55 -30.59
CA GLY A 130 -5.09 -34.34 -31.95
C GLY A 130 -3.58 -34.44 -32.13
N GLN A 131 -3.14 -35.64 -32.54
CA GLN A 131 -1.95 -35.92 -33.34
C GLN A 131 -0.53 -35.52 -32.85
N SER A 132 0.23 -36.60 -32.64
CA SER A 132 1.56 -36.85 -33.23
C SER A 132 2.81 -36.48 -32.42
N THR A 133 3.55 -37.56 -32.18
CA THR A 133 4.96 -37.68 -31.77
C THR A 133 5.92 -36.82 -32.60
N ALA A 134 6.54 -35.81 -32.00
CA ALA A 134 7.90 -35.32 -32.31
C ALA A 134 8.34 -34.25 -31.30
N SER A 135 9.62 -34.31 -30.88
CA SER A 135 10.36 -33.29 -30.10
C SER A 135 9.72 -32.80 -28.80
N ARG A 136 10.30 -33.24 -27.67
CA ARG A 136 10.06 -32.70 -26.33
C ARG A 136 10.76 -31.33 -26.18
N GLU A 137 10.44 -30.40 -27.08
CA GLU A 137 10.57 -28.98 -26.79
C GLU A 137 9.40 -28.65 -25.86
N THR A 138 9.69 -28.07 -24.70
CA THR A 138 8.67 -27.48 -23.83
C THR A 138 8.02 -26.33 -24.58
N SER A 139 7.06 -26.65 -25.45
CA SER A 139 6.24 -25.66 -26.14
C SER A 139 5.32 -25.07 -25.10
N PHE A 140 5.68 -23.87 -24.62
CA PHE A 140 4.86 -23.10 -23.71
C PHE A 140 3.60 -22.66 -24.47
N VAL A 141 2.48 -23.36 -24.24
CA VAL A 141 1.19 -23.00 -24.84
C VAL A 141 0.55 -21.95 -23.96
N PHE A 142 0.74 -20.68 -24.30
CA PHE A 142 -0.03 -19.58 -23.73
C PHE A 142 -1.26 -19.33 -24.60
N LEU A 143 -2.44 -19.11 -23.98
CA LEU A 143 -3.59 -18.62 -24.73
C LEU A 143 -3.28 -17.21 -25.25
N PRO A 144 -3.72 -16.87 -26.48
CA PRO A 144 -3.63 -15.50 -26.97
C PRO A 144 -4.31 -14.53 -25.99
N ILE A 145 -3.73 -13.34 -25.82
CA ILE A 145 -4.27 -12.32 -24.91
C ILE A 145 -5.71 -11.92 -25.26
N SER A 146 -6.06 -11.98 -26.55
CA SER A 146 -7.41 -11.70 -27.07
C SER A 146 -8.51 -12.61 -26.51
N GLU A 147 -8.17 -13.85 -26.11
CA GLU A 147 -9.16 -14.73 -25.46
C GLU A 147 -9.55 -14.19 -24.09
N TYR A 148 -8.59 -13.63 -23.34
CA TYR A 148 -8.85 -13.02 -22.05
C TYR A 148 -9.63 -11.71 -22.19
N GLU A 149 -9.36 -10.92 -23.23
CA GLU A 149 -10.12 -9.69 -23.52
C GLU A 149 -11.56 -9.98 -23.96
N SER A 150 -11.85 -11.17 -24.47
CA SER A 150 -13.21 -11.55 -24.88
C SER A 150 -14.14 -11.88 -23.70
N ILE A 151 -13.60 -12.04 -22.50
CA ILE A 151 -14.36 -12.35 -21.29
C ILE A 151 -15.17 -11.11 -20.88
N ASP A 152 -16.47 -11.30 -20.63
CA ASP A 152 -17.35 -10.22 -20.20
C ASP A 152 -16.83 -9.57 -18.90
N GLY A 153 -16.77 -8.24 -18.89
CA GLY A 153 -16.20 -7.44 -17.80
C GLY A 153 -14.70 -7.14 -17.90
N VAL A 154 -13.94 -7.79 -18.81
CA VAL A 154 -12.52 -7.44 -19.05
C VAL A 154 -12.42 -6.22 -19.96
N ARG A 155 -11.77 -5.16 -19.49
CA ARG A 155 -11.55 -3.93 -20.27
C ARG A 155 -10.25 -3.96 -21.07
N SER A 156 -9.21 -4.51 -20.47
CA SER A 156 -7.88 -4.64 -21.06
C SER A 156 -7.13 -5.78 -20.37
N ALA A 157 -6.24 -6.44 -21.10
CA ALA A 157 -5.39 -7.48 -20.55
C ALA A 157 -3.94 -7.27 -21.05
N ALA A 158 -2.97 -7.48 -20.17
CA ALA A 158 -1.56 -7.30 -20.50
C ALA A 158 -0.76 -8.56 -20.14
N ARG A 159 0.20 -8.91 -21.00
CA ARG A 159 1.15 -9.99 -20.72
C ARG A 159 2.35 -9.45 -19.95
N VAL A 160 2.70 -10.15 -18.88
CA VAL A 160 3.85 -9.83 -18.03
C VAL A 160 4.63 -11.11 -17.78
N GLY A 161 5.95 -11.04 -17.91
CA GLY A 161 6.87 -12.12 -17.54
C GLY A 161 7.78 -11.65 -16.42
N ASP A 162 7.93 -12.45 -15.36
CA ASP A 162 8.91 -12.23 -14.30
C ASP A 162 10.05 -13.24 -14.47
N TYR A 163 11.28 -12.72 -14.61
CA TYR A 163 12.46 -13.52 -14.87
C TYR A 163 13.58 -13.13 -13.91
N ALA A 164 14.32 -14.11 -13.41
CA ALA A 164 15.53 -13.83 -12.68
C ALA A 164 16.61 -13.31 -13.65
N ALA A 165 17.22 -12.18 -13.31
CA ALA A 165 18.29 -11.59 -14.11
C ALA A 165 19.48 -11.20 -13.24
N ASN A 166 20.64 -11.12 -13.89
CA ASN A 166 21.85 -10.64 -13.27
C ASN A 166 22.25 -9.32 -13.92
N ALA A 167 22.21 -8.26 -13.12
CA ALA A 167 22.59 -6.92 -13.53
C ALA A 167 24.06 -6.68 -13.18
N GLN A 168 24.87 -6.41 -14.20
CA GLN A 168 26.24 -5.96 -14.03
C GLN A 168 26.28 -4.43 -14.07
N VAL A 169 26.59 -3.84 -12.92
CA VAL A 169 26.72 -2.38 -12.74
C VAL A 169 28.17 -2.08 -12.35
N GLY A 170 28.97 -1.62 -13.31
CA GLY A 170 30.41 -1.45 -13.12
C GLY A 170 31.09 -2.79 -12.83
N THR A 171 31.66 -2.95 -11.64
CA THR A 171 32.30 -4.19 -11.17
C THR A 171 31.40 -5.06 -10.30
N GLN A 172 30.20 -4.59 -9.96
CA GLN A 172 29.27 -5.31 -9.08
C GLN A 172 28.27 -6.13 -9.91
N ASN A 173 27.99 -7.34 -9.44
CA ASN A 173 27.02 -8.25 -10.05
C ASN A 173 25.84 -8.41 -9.09
N LEU A 174 24.64 -8.08 -9.54
CA LEU A 174 23.44 -7.96 -8.71
C LEU A 174 22.36 -8.88 -9.23
N ILE A 175 21.84 -9.74 -8.36
CA ILE A 175 20.66 -10.54 -8.67
C ILE A 175 19.44 -9.61 -8.59
N VAL A 176 18.73 -9.48 -9.70
CA VAL A 176 17.54 -8.64 -9.85
C VAL A 176 16.40 -9.45 -10.47
N SER A 177 15.16 -9.06 -10.20
CA SER A 177 14.01 -9.52 -10.98
C SER A 177 13.86 -8.60 -12.18
N PHE A 178 13.76 -9.20 -13.36
CA PHE A 178 13.51 -8.52 -14.63
C PHE A 178 12.09 -8.82 -15.07
N MET A 179 11.30 -7.75 -15.18
CA MET A 179 9.92 -7.83 -15.62
C MET A 179 9.81 -7.44 -17.09
N GLY A 180 9.45 -8.39 -17.93
CA GLY A 180 9.12 -8.16 -19.34
C GLY A 180 7.66 -7.75 -19.48
N ILE A 181 7.39 -6.64 -20.17
CA ILE A 181 6.05 -6.10 -20.38
C ILE A 181 5.85 -5.68 -21.84
N ASP A 182 4.60 -5.73 -22.31
CA ASP A 182 4.20 -5.03 -23.53
C ASP A 182 3.77 -3.59 -23.16
N PRO A 183 4.49 -2.53 -23.60
CA PRO A 183 4.20 -1.16 -23.18
C PRO A 183 2.80 -0.66 -23.54
N LEU A 184 2.21 -1.17 -24.63
CA LEU A 184 0.90 -0.72 -25.10
C LEU A 184 -0.22 -1.23 -24.19
N ASP A 185 -0.22 -2.53 -23.92
CA ASP A 185 -1.25 -3.19 -23.14
C ASP A 185 -1.07 -2.94 -21.64
N PHE A 186 0.19 -2.94 -21.17
CA PHE A 186 0.52 -2.73 -19.76
C PHE A 186 0.14 -1.33 -19.30
N GLY A 187 0.34 -0.30 -20.13
CA GLY A 187 -0.02 1.07 -19.79
C GLY A 187 -1.52 1.30 -19.55
N GLN A 188 -2.38 0.44 -20.11
CA GLN A 188 -3.84 0.52 -19.94
C GLN A 188 -4.36 -0.37 -18.81
N THR A 189 -3.64 -1.47 -18.52
CA THR A 189 -4.09 -2.50 -17.57
C THR A 189 -3.48 -2.33 -16.18
N ALA A 190 -2.24 -1.82 -16.09
CA ALA A 190 -1.52 -1.74 -14.83
C ALA A 190 -2.09 -0.65 -13.91
N TYR A 191 -2.22 -1.00 -12.63
CA TYR A 191 -2.47 -0.04 -11.56
C TYR A 191 -1.27 0.89 -11.42
N TRP A 192 -1.50 2.19 -11.57
CA TRP A 192 -0.45 3.20 -11.45
C TRP A 192 -0.87 4.35 -10.56
N ARG A 193 -0.08 4.58 -9.51
CA ARG A 193 -0.26 5.71 -8.59
C ARG A 193 0.73 6.83 -8.89
N TRP A 194 0.32 8.05 -8.64
CA TRP A 194 1.07 9.26 -8.99
C TRP A 194 2.39 9.43 -8.21
N ASP A 195 2.57 8.69 -7.13
CA ASP A 195 3.75 8.71 -6.27
C ASP A 195 4.79 7.62 -6.62
N PHE A 196 4.44 6.64 -7.48
CA PHE A 196 5.38 5.60 -7.92
C PHE A 196 6.54 6.17 -8.75
N SER A 197 6.27 7.21 -9.54
CA SER A 197 7.28 7.93 -10.31
C SER A 197 6.87 9.38 -10.49
N ARG A 198 7.87 10.24 -10.73
CA ARG A 198 7.63 11.63 -11.14
C ARG A 198 7.00 11.72 -12.53
N ALA A 199 7.22 10.72 -13.38
CA ALA A 199 6.63 10.63 -14.70
C ALA A 199 5.35 9.78 -14.65
N ARG A 200 4.39 10.10 -15.53
CA ARG A 200 3.18 9.28 -15.68
C ARG A 200 3.52 7.96 -16.38
N ILE A 201 2.77 6.90 -16.10
CA ILE A 201 2.97 5.59 -16.74
C ILE A 201 3.03 5.68 -18.27
N GLY A 202 2.12 6.43 -18.90
CA GLY A 202 2.14 6.61 -20.36
C GLY A 202 3.43 7.23 -20.90
N THR A 203 4.08 8.13 -20.15
CA THR A 203 5.38 8.68 -20.52
C THR A 203 6.47 7.62 -20.45
N LEU A 204 6.43 6.75 -19.44
CA LEU A 204 7.38 5.65 -19.28
C LEU A 204 7.18 4.59 -20.36
N MET A 205 5.94 4.25 -20.70
CA MET A 205 5.62 3.28 -21.76
C MET A 205 6.03 3.82 -23.15
N ASN A 206 5.80 5.10 -23.43
CA ASN A 206 6.26 5.73 -24.66
C ASN A 206 7.80 5.74 -24.75
N ALA A 207 8.49 5.98 -23.63
CA ALA A 207 9.95 5.91 -23.58
C ALA A 207 10.43 4.47 -23.88
N LEU A 208 9.83 3.47 -23.25
CA LEU A 208 10.16 2.05 -23.47
C LEU A 208 9.89 1.61 -24.92
N GLY A 209 8.79 2.07 -25.52
CA GLY A 209 8.50 1.82 -26.94
C GLY A 209 9.46 2.52 -27.91
N SER A 210 10.05 3.66 -27.50
CA SER A 210 11.02 4.39 -28.32
C SER A 210 12.45 3.83 -28.20
N THR A 211 12.76 3.17 -27.09
CA THR A 211 14.07 2.56 -26.82
C THR A 211 13.90 1.09 -26.46
N PRO A 212 13.96 0.16 -27.44
CA PRO A 212 13.74 -1.27 -27.20
C PRO A 212 14.72 -1.91 -26.20
N GLU A 213 15.95 -1.38 -26.12
CA GLU A 213 16.96 -1.81 -25.13
C GLU A 213 16.91 -0.99 -23.81
N GLY A 214 15.95 -0.08 -23.68
CA GLY A 214 15.76 0.72 -22.48
C GLY A 214 15.15 -0.12 -21.37
N VAL A 215 15.62 0.08 -20.14
CA VAL A 215 15.05 -0.56 -18.95
C VAL A 215 14.61 0.49 -17.95
N LEU A 216 13.41 0.29 -17.39
CA LEU A 216 12.88 1.13 -16.33
C LEU A 216 13.36 0.61 -14.98
N VAL A 217 13.93 1.50 -14.18
CA VAL A 217 14.55 1.17 -12.90
C VAL A 217 14.04 2.13 -11.83
N SER A 218 13.87 1.62 -10.61
CA SER A 218 13.42 2.44 -9.49
C SER A 218 14.44 3.53 -9.14
N ASN A 219 13.95 4.70 -8.73
CA ASN A 219 14.82 5.82 -8.34
C ASN A 219 15.67 5.50 -7.10
N SER A 220 15.20 4.61 -6.23
CA SER A 220 15.98 4.10 -5.10
C SER A 220 17.17 3.25 -5.56
N PHE A 221 16.97 2.35 -6.53
CA PHE A 221 18.03 1.53 -7.09
C PHE A 221 19.10 2.37 -7.80
N LEU A 222 18.69 3.39 -8.56
CA LEU A 222 19.62 4.32 -9.20
C LEU A 222 20.49 5.04 -8.16
N ARG A 223 19.88 5.56 -7.09
CA ARG A 223 20.60 6.28 -6.02
C ARG A 223 21.55 5.39 -5.23
N SER A 224 21.13 4.18 -4.88
CA SER A 224 21.97 3.26 -4.09
C SER A 224 23.22 2.82 -4.84
N HIS A 225 23.16 2.76 -6.17
CA HIS A 225 24.28 2.35 -7.02
C HIS A 225 24.97 3.52 -7.73
N GLY A 226 24.62 4.77 -7.41
CA GLY A 226 25.23 5.97 -7.99
C GLY A 226 24.94 6.17 -9.49
N LEU A 227 23.92 5.50 -10.02
CA LEU A 227 23.51 5.58 -11.41
C LEU A 227 22.58 6.76 -11.68
N ARG A 228 22.60 7.25 -12.92
CA ARG A 228 21.68 8.27 -13.43
C ARG A 228 20.91 7.73 -14.63
N GLY A 229 19.73 8.31 -14.88
CA GLY A 229 18.97 7.98 -16.09
C GLY A 229 19.80 8.29 -17.33
N GLY A 230 19.95 7.28 -18.21
CA GLY A 230 20.80 7.34 -19.39
C GLY A 230 22.11 6.55 -19.28
N ASP A 231 22.50 6.09 -18.08
CA ASP A 231 23.64 5.20 -17.92
C ASP A 231 23.34 3.80 -18.48
N THR A 232 24.34 3.18 -19.09
CA THR A 232 24.22 1.82 -19.64
C THR A 232 24.52 0.77 -18.58
N MET A 233 23.71 -0.28 -18.52
CA MET A 233 23.93 -1.44 -17.65
C MET A 233 23.78 -2.72 -18.47
N ARG A 234 24.55 -3.76 -18.12
CA ARG A 234 24.42 -5.07 -18.78
C ARG A 234 23.50 -5.95 -17.94
N LEU A 235 22.52 -6.56 -18.59
CA LEU A 235 21.56 -7.45 -17.96
C LEU A 235 21.65 -8.81 -18.64
N ALA A 236 21.95 -9.85 -17.87
CA ALA A 236 21.88 -11.23 -18.32
C ALA A 236 20.62 -11.87 -17.74
N VAL A 237 19.65 -12.21 -18.60
CA VAL A 237 18.37 -12.78 -18.18
C VAL A 237 18.45 -14.30 -18.22
N THR A 238 18.05 -14.96 -17.14
CA THR A 238 17.99 -16.41 -17.08
C THR A 238 16.55 -16.85 -17.33
N LEU A 239 16.29 -17.43 -18.50
CA LEU A 239 15.05 -18.14 -18.78
C LEU A 239 15.25 -19.59 -18.35
N GLU A 240 14.24 -20.24 -17.76
CA GLU A 240 14.36 -21.62 -17.26
C GLU A 240 14.81 -22.58 -18.39
N GLY A 241 16.13 -22.82 -18.48
CA GLY A 241 16.79 -23.66 -19.49
C GLY A 241 17.74 -22.94 -20.46
N SER A 242 17.76 -21.61 -20.54
CA SER A 242 18.69 -20.86 -21.41
C SER A 242 18.97 -19.44 -20.90
N THR A 243 20.25 -19.08 -20.78
CA THR A 243 20.66 -17.70 -20.49
C THR A 243 20.67 -16.90 -21.80
N ILE A 244 19.88 -15.85 -21.88
CA ILE A 244 19.95 -14.87 -22.98
C ILE A 244 20.63 -13.63 -22.41
N ALA A 245 21.74 -13.23 -23.04
CA ALA A 245 22.69 -12.24 -22.53
C ALA A 245 22.65 -10.92 -23.31
#